data_AF-A0A654IGT5-F1
#
_entry.id   AF-A0A654IGT5-F1
#
_cell.length_a   1.000
_cell.length_b   1.000
_cell.length_c   1.000
_cell.angle_alpha   90.00
_cell.angle_beta   90.00
_cell.angle_gamma   90.00
#
_symmetry.space_group_name_H-M   'P 1'
#
loop_
_entity.id
_entity.type
_entity.pdbx_description
1 polymer ?
#
loop_
_entity_poly.entity_id
_entity_poly.type
_entity_poly.pdbx_seq_one_letter_code
_entity_poly.pdbx_strand_id
1 'polypeptide(L)' 'MNDKKDRYKNCTVEEKKFWNSLNEEFKNSKFYEDGLRIVPDTYDDFEEDVERIVKEIKERQEKNNN' A
#
# COMPACT_ATOMS: atom_id res chain seq x y z
N MET A 1 -17.19 -4.32 -11.26
CA MET A 1 -16.49 -5.05 -12.34
C MET A 1 -15.12 -5.40 -11.81
N ASN A 2 -14.73 -6.69 -11.80
CA ASN A 2 -13.37 -7.07 -11.45
C ASN A 2 -12.43 -6.47 -12.49
N ASP A 3 -11.64 -5.49 -12.08
CA ASP A 3 -10.62 -4.92 -12.94
C ASP A 3 -9.56 -5.99 -13.16
N LYS A 4 -9.46 -6.53 -14.39
CA LYS A 4 -8.58 -7.67 -14.70
C LYS A 4 -7.09 -7.36 -14.48
N LYS A 5 -6.75 -6.08 -14.35
CA LYS A 5 -5.36 -5.61 -14.18
C LYS A 5 -4.94 -5.52 -12.71
N ASP A 6 -5.88 -5.33 -11.79
CA ASP A 6 -5.55 -5.24 -10.38
C ASP A 6 -5.36 -6.64 -9.77
N ARG A 7 -4.11 -7.11 -9.76
CA ARG A 7 -3.78 -8.42 -9.19
C ARG A 7 -4.05 -8.50 -7.70
N TYR A 8 -3.99 -7.39 -6.95
CA TYR A 8 -4.28 -7.43 -5.51
C TYR A 8 -5.78 -7.50 -5.23
N LYS A 9 -6.62 -6.75 -5.95
CA LYS A 9 -8.08 -6.91 -5.89
C LYS A 9 -8.50 -8.32 -6.33
N ASN A 10 -7.80 -8.88 -7.31
CA ASN A 10 -8.01 -10.25 -7.79
C ASN A 10 -7.27 -11.34 -7.00
N CYS A 11 -6.46 -10.98 -5.98
CA CYS A 11 -5.83 -11.97 -5.12
C CYS A 11 -6.92 -12.77 -4.39
N THR A 12 -6.71 -14.08 -4.36
CA THR A 12 -7.39 -14.98 -3.43
C THR A 12 -7.17 -14.53 -1.98
N VAL A 13 -8.00 -15.05 -1.07
CA VAL A 13 -7.87 -14.74 0.36
C VAL A 13 -6.50 -15.17 0.88
N GLU A 14 -5.98 -16.29 0.38
CA GLU A 14 -4.68 -16.85 0.71
C GLU A 14 -3.53 -15.96 0.23
N GLU A 15 -3.59 -15.46 -1.00
CA GLU A 15 -2.58 -14.54 -1.53
C GLU A 15 -2.56 -13.22 -0.75
N LYS A 16 -3.73 -12.69 -0.36
CA LYS A 16 -3.81 -11.51 0.51
C LYS A 16 -3.16 -11.77 1.87
N LYS A 17 -3.41 -12.95 2.47
CA LYS A 17 -2.76 -13.35 3.73
C LYS A 17 -1.24 -13.45 3.57
N PHE A 18 -0.76 -13.99 2.45
CA PHE A 18 0.67 -14.08 2.16
C PHE A 18 1.32 -12.70 2.10
N TRP A 19 0.78 -11.78 1.31
CA TRP A 19 1.32 -10.42 1.19
C TRP A 19 1.27 -9.64 2.50
N ASN A 20 0.19 -9.78 3.27
CA ASN A 20 0.11 -9.17 4.60
C ASN A 20 1.15 -9.75 5.56
N SER A 21 1.37 -11.07 5.54
CA SER A 21 2.38 -11.70 6.39
C SER A 21 3.79 -11.24 6.03
N LEU A 22 4.11 -11.14 4.74
CA LEU A 22 5.38 -10.55 4.27
C LEU A 22 5.53 -9.10 4.73
N ASN A 23 4.47 -8.31 4.66
CA ASN A 23 4.52 -6.91 5.08
C ASN A 23 4.77 -6.77 6.59
N GLU A 24 4.17 -7.64 7.42
CA GLU A 24 4.45 -7.67 8.87
C GLU A 24 5.87 -8.14 9.17
N GLU A 25 6.40 -9.13 8.45
CA GLU A 25 7.80 -9.53 8.58
C GLU A 25 8.76 -8.38 8.17
N PHE A 26 8.44 -7.67 7.09
CA PHE A 26 9.24 -6.54 6.62
C PHE A 26 9.31 -5.39 7.63
N LYS A 27 8.20 -5.09 8.33
CA LYS A 27 8.18 -4.09 9.42
C LYS A 27 9.14 -4.40 10.56
N ASN A 28 9.49 -5.67 10.75
CA ASN A 28 10.49 -6.10 11.74
C ASN A 28 11.94 -6.08 11.21
N SER A 29 12.15 -5.73 9.95
CA SER A 29 13.48 -5.68 9.35
C SER A 29 14.20 -4.37 9.64
N LYS A 30 15.54 -4.41 9.64
CA LYS A 30 16.38 -3.21 9.74
C LYS A 30 16.25 -2.22 8.57
N PHE A 31 15.55 -2.63 7.51
CA PHE A 31 15.32 -1.83 6.30
C PHE A 31 13.96 -1.13 6.33
N TYR A 32 13.16 -1.37 7.37
CA TYR A 32 11.88 -0.69 7.52
C TYR A 32 12.07 0.76 7.94
N GLU A 33 11.38 1.64 7.23
CA GLU A 33 11.15 3.02 7.62
C GLU A 33 9.64 3.25 7.67
N ASP A 34 9.20 4.08 8.61
CA ASP A 34 7.77 4.40 8.77
C ASP A 34 7.18 4.91 7.45
N GLY A 35 6.12 4.23 7.00
CA GLY A 35 5.45 4.51 5.73
C GLY A 35 5.83 3.59 4.57
N LEU A 36 6.87 2.75 4.70
CA LEU A 36 7.18 1.73 3.70
C LEU A 36 6.21 0.55 3.81
N ARG A 37 5.90 -0.10 2.67
CA ARG A 37 5.13 -1.34 2.61
C ARG A 37 5.62 -2.22 1.46
N ILE A 38 5.48 -3.54 1.61
CA ILE A 38 5.65 -4.47 0.48
C ILE A 38 4.40 -4.39 -0.39
N VAL A 39 4.63 -4.18 -1.69
CA VAL A 39 3.58 -4.16 -2.71
C VAL A 39 3.92 -5.25 -3.75
N PRO A 40 2.94 -6.04 -4.21
CA PRO A 40 3.17 -6.96 -5.32
C PRO A 40 3.65 -6.20 -6.56
N ASP A 41 4.62 -6.75 -7.29
CA ASP A 41 5.20 -6.14 -8.50
C ASP A 41 4.16 -5.88 -9.62
N THR A 42 3.01 -6.54 -9.53
CA THR A 42 1.88 -6.41 -10.47
C THR A 42 0.77 -5.50 -9.94
N TYR A 43 1.09 -4.62 -9.00
CA TYR A 43 0.16 -3.64 -8.45
C TYR A 43 0.17 -2.38 -9.33
N ASP A 44 -0.69 -2.39 -10.36
CA ASP A 44 -0.77 -1.29 -11.33
C ASP A 44 -1.35 0.01 -10.71
N ASP A 45 -2.11 -0.07 -9.62
CA ASP A 45 -2.68 1.10 -8.91
C ASP A 45 -1.65 1.78 -7.98
N PHE A 46 -0.36 1.43 -8.06
CA PHE A 46 0.67 2.00 -7.18
C PHE A 46 0.73 3.53 -7.29
N GLU A 47 0.77 4.06 -8.50
CA GLU A 47 0.84 5.52 -8.73
C GLU A 47 -0.40 6.23 -8.21
N GLU A 48 -1.60 5.73 -8.48
CA GLU A 48 -2.85 6.34 -7.99
C GLU A 48 -2.96 6.31 -6.46
N ASP A 49 -2.52 5.21 -5.83
CA ASP A 49 -2.44 5.10 -4.38
C ASP A 49 -1.44 6.08 -3.78
N VAL A 50 -0.25 6.24 -4.38
CA VAL A 50 0.75 7.21 -3.96
C VAL A 50 0.18 8.62 -4.06
N GLU A 51 -0.45 8.97 -5.18
CA GLU A 51 -1.08 10.29 -5.35
C GLU A 51 -2.16 10.55 -4.30
N ARG A 52 -3.02 9.56 -4.02
CA ARG A 52 -4.03 9.68 -2.96
C ARG A 52 -3.41 9.87 -1.59
N ILE A 53 -2.40 9.07 -1.23
CA ILE A 53 -1.73 9.16 0.08
C ILE A 53 -1.04 10.51 0.24
N VAL A 54 -0.34 10.98 -0.79
CA VAL A 54 0.31 12.30 -0.79
C VAL A 54 -0.72 13.42 -0.61
N LYS A 55 -1.87 13.32 -1.26
CA LYS A 55 -2.97 14.27 -1.10
C LYS A 55 -3.51 14.26 0.33
N GLU A 56 -3.78 13.09 0.90
CA GLU A 56 -4.24 12.97 2.30
C GLU A 56 -3.24 13.55 3.31
N ILE A 57 -1.94 13.35 3.09
CA ILE A 57 -0.89 13.91 3.95
C ILE A 57 -0.90 15.44 3.89
N LYS A 58 -0.99 16.02 2.69
CA LYS A 58 -1.08 17.48 2.51
C LYS A 58 -2.31 18.06 3.21
N GLU A 59 -3.48 17.44 3.03
CA GLU A 59 -4.72 17.87 3.69
C GLU A 59 -4.64 17.78 5.22
N ARG A 60 -3.93 16.78 5.78
CA ARG A 60 -3.69 16.66 7.23
C ARG A 60 -2.73 17.74 7.74
N GLN A 61 -1.68 18.07 6.97
CA GLN A 61 -0.75 19.13 7.33
C GLN A 61 -1.41 20.52 7.33
N GLU A 62 -2.29 20.78 6.36
CA GLU A 62 -3.06 22.03 6.29
C GLU A 62 -4.03 22.18 7.46
N LYS A 63 -4.67 21.09 7.91
CA LYS A 63 -5.57 21.10 9.06
C LYS A 63 -4.88 21.24 10.41
N ASN A 64 -3.63 20.78 10.55
CA ASN A 64 -2.87 20.87 11.80
C ASN A 64 -2.12 22.21 11.97
N ASN A 65 -1.97 22.99 10.89
CA ASN A 65 -1.32 24.31 10.91
C ASN A 65 -2.32 25.49 11.02
N ASN A 66 -3.62 25.20 11.21
CA ASN A 66 -4.71 26.17 11.40
C ASN A 66 -5.35 25.95 12.78
#